data_AF-A0A9D5PAQ0-F1
#
_entry.id   AF-A0A9D5PAQ0-F1
#
_cell.length_a   1.000
_cell.length_b   1.000
_cell.length_c   1.000
_cell.angle_alpha   90.00
_cell.angle_beta   90.00
_cell.angle_gamma   90.00
#
_symmetry.space_group_name_H-M   'P 1'
#
loop_
_entity.id
_entity.type
_entity.pdbx_description
1 polymer ?
#
loop_
_entity_poly.entity_id
_entity_poly.type
_entity_poly.pdbx_seq_one_letter_code
_entity_poly.pdbx_strand_id
1 'polypeptide(L)'
;MKKLFTIVGATLMSSALFAQNIYVHQNDGTAYGYDVADVEEINFSLGKSRLAAPAPDTACEKKLNDPEYLLDALSGIISKLQESAKENESRRDSISWLYNEIYKKDSEIETLKKKLAACDGVCAGDTNAVDLGLSVKWASMNLGATKSTDMGTHYSWGEVTPFDDTYDYSEWSASELIEKGIMSADSILTPEHDAATVNWGSCWRMPTEAESKELVEKCTWEFVTVDGMKGCKVTGPNGNSIFLPAVGVLKPKETTPSIGNGYYWTSGFSNVDDVYGVSFLMFTSDKSHRLHWMHTRYDGVLIRPVLK
;
A
#
# COMPACT_ATOMS: atom_id res chain seq x y z
N MET A 1 -45.73 -30.70 32.99
CA MET A 1 -44.27 -30.64 33.21
C MET A 1 -43.44 -31.19 32.05
N LYS A 2 -43.52 -32.47 31.63
CA LYS A 2 -42.70 -32.99 30.51
C LYS A 2 -42.87 -32.25 29.17
N LYS A 3 -44.09 -31.87 28.77
CA LYS A 3 -44.33 -31.06 27.55
C LYS A 3 -43.81 -29.62 27.63
N LEU A 4 -43.66 -29.06 28.83
CA LEU A 4 -43.20 -27.68 29.05
C LEU A 4 -41.67 -27.59 28.94
N PHE A 5 -40.95 -28.59 29.46
CA PHE A 5 -39.50 -28.73 29.30
C PHE A 5 -39.07 -28.93 27.84
N THR A 6 -39.88 -29.63 27.03
CA THR A 6 -39.58 -29.83 25.60
C THR A 6 -39.70 -28.55 24.77
N ILE A 7 -40.64 -27.66 25.09
CA ILE A 7 -40.85 -26.41 24.35
C ILE A 7 -39.75 -25.40 24.70
N VAL A 8 -39.42 -25.23 25.99
CA VAL A 8 -38.37 -24.30 26.44
C VAL A 8 -36.97 -24.76 25.98
N GLY A 9 -36.70 -26.07 25.95
CA GLY A 9 -35.46 -26.62 25.41
C GLY A 9 -35.30 -26.44 23.89
N ALA A 10 -36.39 -26.49 23.13
CA ALA A 10 -36.36 -26.29 21.68
C ALA A 10 -36.08 -24.82 21.28
N THR A 11 -36.61 -23.85 22.05
CA THR A 11 -36.38 -22.42 21.79
C THR A 11 -34.95 -22.00 22.11
N LEU A 12 -34.36 -22.54 23.19
CA LEU A 12 -32.97 -22.27 23.58
C LEU A 12 -31.94 -22.93 22.64
N MET A 13 -32.22 -24.15 22.15
CA MET A 13 -31.36 -24.79 21.14
C MET A 13 -31.44 -24.10 19.77
N SER A 14 -32.60 -23.58 19.36
CA SER A 14 -32.73 -22.81 18.12
C SER A 14 -31.86 -21.54 18.14
N SER A 15 -31.82 -20.82 19.27
CA SER A 15 -30.95 -19.64 19.43
C SER A 15 -29.46 -19.98 19.48
N ALA A 16 -29.08 -21.14 20.04
CA ALA A 16 -27.69 -21.59 20.09
C ALA A 16 -27.18 -22.11 18.73
N LEU A 17 -28.00 -22.85 17.97
CA LEU A 17 -27.66 -23.29 16.62
C LEU A 17 -27.62 -22.12 15.61
N PHE A 18 -28.46 -21.09 15.78
CA PHE A 18 -28.40 -19.89 14.94
C PHE A 18 -27.12 -19.08 15.19
N ALA A 19 -26.64 -19.04 16.44
CA ALA A 19 -25.35 -18.44 16.80
C ALA A 19 -24.14 -19.22 16.25
N GLN A 20 -24.22 -20.56 16.17
CA GLN A 20 -23.18 -21.39 15.56
C GLN A 20 -23.14 -21.32 14.02
N ASN A 21 -24.28 -21.22 13.34
CA ASN A 21 -24.33 -21.20 11.87
C ASN A 21 -23.82 -19.90 11.23
N ILE A 22 -23.79 -18.78 11.95
CA ILE A 22 -23.20 -17.53 11.44
C ILE A 22 -21.66 -17.57 11.54
N TYR A 23 -21.12 -18.28 12.54
CA TYR A 23 -19.66 -18.43 12.73
C TYR A 23 -18.98 -19.33 11.68
N VAL A 24 -19.73 -20.19 10.98
CA VAL A 24 -19.17 -21.07 9.94
C VAL A 24 -19.08 -20.37 8.57
N HIS A 25 -19.80 -19.27 8.36
CA HIS A 25 -19.77 -18.52 7.08
C HIS A 25 -18.78 -17.35 7.03
N GLN A 26 -18.03 -17.11 8.11
CA GLN A 26 -16.91 -16.16 8.16
C GLN A 26 -15.70 -16.83 8.79
N ASN A 27 -14.87 -17.50 7.97
CA ASN A 27 -13.41 -17.48 8.07
C ASN A 27 -12.77 -18.47 7.07
N ASP A 28 -12.31 -17.89 5.98
CA ASP A 28 -10.93 -18.00 5.51
C ASP A 28 -9.90 -18.02 6.67
N GLY A 29 -9.75 -19.19 7.28
CA GLY A 29 -8.44 -19.74 7.61
C GLY A 29 -7.64 -19.17 8.78
N THR A 30 -8.15 -18.27 9.63
CA THR A 30 -7.44 -17.87 10.86
C THR A 30 -8.32 -18.01 12.12
N ALA A 31 -7.96 -18.96 12.97
CA ALA A 31 -8.63 -19.21 14.24
C ALA A 31 -8.05 -18.29 15.33
N TYR A 32 -8.81 -17.29 15.76
CA TYR A 32 -8.60 -16.63 17.05
C TYR A 32 -9.51 -17.34 18.07
N GLY A 33 -8.91 -18.22 18.88
CA GLY A 33 -9.59 -18.86 19.99
C GLY A 33 -9.86 -17.85 21.09
N TYR A 34 -11.13 -17.65 21.43
CA TYR A 34 -11.50 -17.06 22.72
C TYR A 34 -11.56 -18.18 23.76
N ASP A 35 -10.90 -17.91 24.88
CA ASP A 35 -10.73 -18.82 26.01
C ASP A 35 -12.08 -19.14 26.67
N VAL A 36 -12.24 -20.35 27.17
CA VAL A 36 -13.49 -20.94 27.68
C VAL A 36 -13.96 -20.30 29.00
N ALA A 37 -13.29 -19.24 29.45
CA ALA A 37 -13.48 -18.59 30.75
C ALA A 37 -14.71 -17.66 30.82
N ASP A 38 -15.14 -17.03 29.71
CA ASP A 38 -16.21 -16.02 29.74
C ASP A 38 -17.62 -16.62 29.91
N VAL A 39 -17.78 -17.92 29.66
CA VAL A 39 -19.06 -18.64 29.86
C VAL A 39 -19.28 -19.00 31.35
N GLU A 40 -18.21 -19.11 32.14
CA GLU A 40 -18.32 -19.39 33.58
C GLU A 40 -18.75 -18.16 34.39
N GLU A 41 -18.46 -16.95 33.92
CA GLU A 41 -18.80 -15.71 34.63
C GLU A 41 -20.32 -15.39 34.59
N ILE A 42 -21.02 -15.80 33.53
CA ILE A 42 -22.48 -15.72 33.44
C ILE A 42 -23.14 -16.70 34.43
N ASN A 43 -22.56 -17.89 34.63
CA ASN A 43 -23.02 -18.85 35.64
C ASN A 43 -22.72 -18.38 37.08
N PHE A 44 -21.65 -17.60 37.28
CA PHE A 44 -21.28 -17.08 38.59
C PHE A 44 -22.24 -15.99 39.10
N SER A 45 -22.79 -15.16 38.21
CA SER A 45 -23.79 -14.13 38.56
C SER A 45 -25.15 -14.73 38.98
N LEU A 46 -25.55 -15.85 38.38
CA LEU A 46 -26.77 -16.58 38.75
C LEU A 46 -26.60 -17.44 40.03
N GLY A 47 -25.36 -17.72 40.46
CA GLY A 47 -25.06 -18.58 41.61
C GLY A 47 -24.93 -17.90 42.97
N LYS A 48 -24.96 -16.55 43.06
CA LYS A 48 -24.66 -15.81 44.30
C LYS A 48 -25.85 -15.28 45.10
N SER A 49 -27.09 -15.64 44.76
CA SER A 49 -28.24 -15.44 45.66
C SER A 49 -28.57 -16.71 46.45
N ARG A 50 -27.60 -17.25 47.21
CA ARG A 50 -27.94 -18.05 48.39
C ARG A 50 -28.52 -17.12 49.46
N LEU A 51 -29.78 -16.73 49.28
CA LEU A 51 -30.62 -16.32 50.39
C LEU A 51 -30.71 -17.54 51.31
N ALA A 52 -30.16 -17.43 52.52
CA ALA A 52 -30.42 -18.40 53.57
C ALA A 52 -31.94 -18.55 53.68
N ALA A 53 -32.47 -19.73 53.32
CA ALA A 53 -33.91 -19.96 53.34
C ALA A 53 -34.40 -19.82 54.79
N PRO A 54 -35.29 -18.85 55.11
CA PRO A 54 -35.95 -18.87 56.40
C PRO A 54 -36.84 -20.11 56.49
N ALA A 55 -37.10 -20.57 57.72
CA ALA A 55 -37.96 -21.71 58.01
C ALA A 55 -39.27 -21.69 57.18
N PRO A 56 -39.81 -22.85 56.78
CA PRO A 56 -40.85 -22.93 55.76
C PRO A 56 -42.07 -22.11 56.16
N ASP A 57 -42.20 -20.93 55.56
CA ASP A 57 -43.42 -20.15 55.61
C ASP A 57 -44.43 -20.86 54.69
N THR A 58 -45.39 -21.55 55.30
CA THR A 58 -46.44 -22.32 54.62
C THR A 58 -47.23 -21.53 53.57
N ALA A 59 -47.15 -20.20 53.56
CA ALA A 59 -47.69 -19.34 52.51
C ALA A 59 -46.82 -19.32 51.22
N CYS A 60 -45.50 -19.42 51.36
CA CYS A 60 -44.54 -19.44 50.24
C CYS A 60 -44.57 -20.79 49.50
N GLU A 61 -44.67 -21.89 50.25
CA GLU A 61 -44.83 -23.25 49.68
C GLU A 61 -46.18 -23.42 48.96
N LYS A 62 -47.26 -22.77 49.43
CA LYS A 62 -48.56 -22.76 48.72
C LYS A 62 -48.49 -22.03 47.38
N LYS A 63 -47.76 -20.90 47.31
CA LYS A 63 -47.55 -20.15 46.05
C LYS A 63 -46.67 -20.92 45.06
N LEU A 64 -45.64 -21.63 45.53
CA LEU A 64 -44.80 -22.47 44.66
C LEU A 64 -45.52 -23.71 44.10
N ASN A 65 -46.63 -24.11 44.70
CA ASN A 65 -47.48 -25.21 44.20
C ASN A 65 -48.69 -24.72 43.40
N ASP A 66 -48.86 -23.41 43.24
CA ASP A 66 -49.91 -22.80 42.42
C ASP A 66 -49.43 -22.66 40.96
N PRO A 67 -50.02 -23.43 40.01
CA PRO A 67 -49.59 -23.41 38.62
C PRO A 67 -49.78 -22.06 37.92
N GLU A 68 -50.78 -21.25 38.31
CA GLU A 68 -51.02 -19.94 37.71
C GLU A 68 -49.96 -18.93 38.17
N TYR A 69 -49.60 -18.96 39.45
CA TYR A 69 -48.53 -18.13 40.00
C TYR A 69 -47.18 -18.44 39.35
N LEU A 70 -46.86 -19.73 39.15
CA LEU A 70 -45.63 -20.14 38.46
C LEU A 70 -45.64 -19.72 36.98
N LEU A 71 -46.78 -19.79 36.30
CA LEU A 71 -46.90 -19.40 34.89
C LEU A 71 -46.72 -17.89 34.70
N ASP A 72 -47.27 -17.08 35.60
CA ASP A 72 -47.10 -15.62 35.60
C ASP A 72 -45.64 -15.24 35.89
N ALA A 73 -45.03 -15.85 36.91
CA ALA A 73 -43.62 -15.63 37.25
C ALA A 73 -42.68 -16.02 36.09
N LEU A 74 -42.94 -17.15 35.42
CA LEU A 74 -42.16 -17.59 34.25
C LEU A 74 -42.37 -16.65 33.06
N SER A 75 -43.59 -16.19 32.82
CA SER A 75 -43.88 -15.20 31.77
C SER A 75 -43.13 -13.89 32.00
N GLY A 76 -43.08 -13.41 33.25
CA GLY A 76 -42.33 -12.21 33.62
C GLY A 76 -40.81 -12.35 33.40
N ILE A 77 -40.24 -13.53 33.68
CA ILE A 77 -38.83 -13.82 33.41
C ILE A 77 -38.56 -13.86 31.90
N ILE A 78 -39.43 -14.50 31.12
CA ILE A 78 -39.31 -14.58 29.65
C ILE A 78 -39.30 -13.19 29.02
N SER A 79 -40.21 -12.30 29.44
CA SER A 79 -40.25 -10.93 28.92
C SER A 79 -38.96 -10.16 29.18
N LYS A 80 -38.40 -10.24 30.40
CA LYS A 80 -37.13 -9.59 30.74
C LYS A 80 -35.95 -10.14 29.94
N LEU A 81 -35.93 -11.46 29.68
CA LEU A 81 -34.91 -12.08 28.85
C LEU A 81 -35.02 -11.63 27.38
N GLN A 82 -36.24 -11.48 26.86
CA GLN A 82 -36.48 -10.97 25.51
C GLN A 82 -36.04 -9.51 25.37
N GLU A 83 -36.30 -8.67 26.37
CA GLU A 83 -35.83 -7.27 26.39
C GLU A 83 -34.30 -7.19 26.43
N SER A 84 -33.65 -7.97 27.28
CA SER A 84 -32.18 -8.03 27.35
C SER A 84 -31.57 -8.55 26.04
N ALA A 85 -32.20 -9.51 25.38
CA ALA A 85 -31.76 -10.01 24.08
C ALA A 85 -31.80 -8.92 22.99
N LYS A 86 -32.87 -8.13 22.93
CA LYS A 86 -32.99 -7.00 21.99
C LYS A 86 -31.94 -5.92 22.25
N GLU A 87 -31.68 -5.60 23.51
CA GLU A 87 -30.65 -4.62 23.87
C GLU A 87 -29.25 -5.11 23.44
N ASN A 88 -28.97 -6.40 23.59
CA ASN A 88 -27.71 -7.00 23.13
C ASN A 88 -27.57 -7.02 21.60
N GLU A 89 -28.65 -7.20 20.85
CA GLU A 89 -28.66 -7.08 19.39
C GLU A 89 -28.33 -5.65 18.97
N SER A 90 -28.97 -4.64 19.58
CA SER A 90 -28.66 -3.24 19.32
C SER A 90 -27.20 -2.87 19.67
N ARG A 91 -26.65 -3.44 20.75
CA ARG A 91 -25.22 -3.29 21.08
C ARG A 91 -24.31 -3.89 20.00
N ARG A 92 -24.65 -5.06 19.45
CA ARG A 92 -23.88 -5.70 18.36
C ARG A 92 -23.86 -4.83 17.10
N ASP A 93 -25.02 -4.29 16.71
CA ASP A 93 -25.11 -3.40 15.55
C ASP A 93 -24.24 -2.15 15.75
N SER A 94 -24.27 -1.57 16.95
CA SER A 94 -23.43 -0.41 17.31
C SER A 94 -21.93 -0.73 17.22
N ILE A 95 -21.50 -1.91 17.70
CA ILE A 95 -20.11 -2.37 17.60
C ILE A 95 -19.70 -2.58 16.15
N SER A 96 -20.56 -3.20 15.32
CA SER A 96 -20.28 -3.41 13.90
C SER A 96 -20.13 -2.08 13.16
N TRP A 97 -20.93 -1.08 13.50
CA TRP A 97 -20.81 0.26 12.93
C TRP A 97 -19.48 0.93 13.32
N LEU A 98 -19.11 0.87 14.61
CA LEU A 98 -17.83 1.42 15.10
C LEU A 98 -16.63 0.74 14.43
N TYR A 99 -16.68 -0.58 14.22
CA TYR A 99 -15.62 -1.32 13.54
C TYR A 99 -15.39 -0.81 12.12
N ASN A 100 -16.45 -0.57 11.35
CA ASN A 100 -16.36 -0.05 9.99
C ASN A 100 -15.79 1.39 9.95
N GLU A 101 -16.18 2.24 10.90
CA GLU A 101 -15.64 3.60 11.00
C GLU A 101 -14.15 3.60 11.37
N ILE A 102 -13.72 2.75 12.31
CA ILE A 102 -12.30 2.59 12.66
C ILE A 102 -11.50 2.13 11.44
N TYR A 103 -11.97 1.11 10.73
CA TYR A 103 -11.30 0.60 9.53
C TYR A 103 -11.14 1.69 8.44
N LYS A 104 -12.18 2.51 8.23
CA LYS A 104 -12.11 3.64 7.30
C LYS A 104 -11.07 4.67 7.76
N LYS A 105 -11.01 4.97 9.06
CA LYS A 105 -10.02 5.89 9.63
C LYS A 105 -8.60 5.37 9.53
N ASP A 106 -8.38 4.06 9.68
CA ASP A 106 -7.07 3.44 9.48
C ASP A 106 -6.57 3.63 8.03
N SER A 107 -7.45 3.47 7.05
CA SER A 107 -7.12 3.75 5.64
C SER A 107 -6.79 5.24 5.39
N GLU A 108 -7.50 6.16 6.04
CA GLU A 108 -7.20 7.60 5.99
C GLU A 108 -5.84 7.91 6.64
N ILE A 109 -5.52 7.29 7.78
CA ILE A 109 -4.24 7.41 8.48
C ILE A 109 -3.10 6.92 7.59
N GLU A 110 -3.23 5.78 6.91
CA GLU A 110 -2.19 5.29 5.99
C GLU A 110 -1.96 6.24 4.81
N THR A 111 -3.03 6.87 4.32
CA THR A 111 -2.93 7.89 3.28
C THR A 111 -2.20 9.13 3.80
N LEU A 112 -2.49 9.56 5.03
CA LEU A 112 -1.84 10.70 5.67
C LEU A 112 -0.37 10.42 6.01
N LYS A 113 -0.02 9.20 6.43
CA LYS A 113 1.38 8.80 6.65
C LYS A 113 2.20 8.88 5.36
N LYS A 114 1.66 8.42 4.23
CA LYS A 114 2.31 8.57 2.91
C LYS A 114 2.51 10.04 2.53
N LYS A 115 1.52 10.89 2.80
CA LYS A 115 1.62 12.34 2.59
C LYS A 115 2.65 12.98 3.52
N LEU A 116 2.69 12.59 4.79
CA LEU A 116 3.65 13.09 5.77
C LEU A 116 5.08 12.70 5.40
N ALA A 117 5.30 11.47 4.95
CA ALA A 117 6.60 11.01 4.43
C ALA A 117 7.05 11.83 3.20
N ALA A 118 6.11 12.41 2.44
CA ALA A 118 6.43 13.30 1.33
C ALA A 118 6.66 14.77 1.76
N CYS A 119 6.15 15.18 2.93
CA CYS A 119 6.17 16.56 3.44
C CYS A 119 7.32 16.87 4.42
N ASP A 120 7.87 15.88 5.12
CA ASP A 120 9.06 16.10 5.95
C ASP A 120 10.29 16.17 5.03
N GLY A 121 10.67 17.39 4.63
CA GLY A 121 11.90 17.72 3.90
C GLY A 121 13.21 17.43 4.67
N VAL A 122 13.19 16.44 5.56
CA VAL A 122 14.37 15.83 6.14
C VAL A 122 14.68 14.60 5.29
N CYS A 123 15.62 14.73 4.36
CA CYS A 123 16.14 13.64 3.54
C CYS A 123 17.01 12.66 4.38
N ALA A 124 16.51 12.26 5.56
CA ALA A 124 17.23 11.49 6.57
C ALA A 124 17.56 10.10 6.05
N GLY A 125 18.84 9.89 5.70
CA GLY A 125 19.47 8.59 5.63
C GLY A 125 18.70 7.56 4.80
N ASP A 126 18.21 7.96 3.63
CA ASP A 126 17.49 7.03 2.75
C ASP A 126 18.43 5.87 2.40
N THR A 127 18.06 4.66 2.80
CA THR A 127 18.84 3.42 2.61
C THR A 127 19.14 3.14 1.14
N ASN A 128 18.47 3.84 0.24
CA ASN A 128 18.60 3.68 -1.19
C ASN A 128 19.58 4.68 -1.83
N ALA A 129 20.10 5.67 -1.12
CA ALA A 129 21.05 6.64 -1.68
C ALA A 129 22.51 6.13 -1.61
N VAL A 130 23.18 6.09 -2.75
CA VAL A 130 24.58 5.71 -2.90
C VAL A 130 25.40 6.93 -3.28
N ASP A 131 26.36 7.28 -2.43
CA ASP A 131 27.35 8.30 -2.73
C ASP A 131 28.46 7.71 -3.61
N LEU A 132 28.54 8.14 -4.87
CA LEU A 132 29.58 7.75 -5.83
C LEU A 132 30.78 8.71 -5.82
N GLY A 133 30.80 9.74 -4.96
CA GLY A 133 31.80 10.80 -4.98
C GLY A 133 31.57 11.80 -6.12
N LEU A 134 30.31 11.98 -6.50
CA LEU A 134 29.84 12.92 -7.52
C LEU A 134 29.12 14.11 -6.88
N SER A 135 28.52 14.98 -7.70
CA SER A 135 27.74 16.14 -7.22
C SER A 135 26.46 15.77 -6.49
N VAL A 136 25.87 14.60 -6.78
CA VAL A 136 24.66 14.08 -6.14
C VAL A 136 24.80 12.61 -5.75
N LYS A 137 23.93 12.17 -4.83
CA LYS A 137 23.80 10.74 -4.50
C LYS A 137 22.80 10.08 -5.43
N TRP A 138 23.16 8.91 -5.94
CA TRP A 138 22.36 8.15 -6.90
C TRP A 138 21.57 7.06 -6.18
N ALA A 139 20.36 6.76 -6.66
CA ALA A 139 19.58 5.65 -6.14
C ALA A 139 20.26 4.29 -6.39
N SER A 140 20.13 3.37 -5.44
CA SER A 140 20.65 2.00 -5.52
C SER A 140 19.86 1.13 -6.51
N MET A 141 18.63 1.53 -6.85
CA MET A 141 17.73 0.85 -7.79
C MET A 141 16.94 1.81 -8.68
N ASN A 142 16.34 1.27 -9.74
CA ASN A 142 15.46 2.04 -10.63
C ASN A 142 14.15 2.41 -9.94
N LEU A 143 13.49 3.45 -10.43
CA LEU A 143 12.12 3.75 -10.02
C LEU A 143 11.21 2.55 -10.33
N GLY A 144 10.39 2.14 -9.36
CA GLY A 144 9.52 0.96 -9.47
C GLY A 144 10.20 -0.40 -9.25
N ALA A 145 11.51 -0.44 -8.96
CA ALA A 145 12.23 -1.67 -8.62
C ALA A 145 12.20 -1.95 -7.10
N THR A 146 12.42 -3.22 -6.71
CA THR A 146 12.59 -3.62 -5.30
C THR A 146 14.05 -3.95 -4.93
N LYS A 147 14.89 -4.19 -5.93
CA LYS A 147 16.35 -4.37 -5.80
C LYS A 147 17.07 -3.86 -7.04
N SER A 148 18.39 -3.68 -6.95
CA SER A 148 19.23 -3.10 -8.01
C SER A 148 19.22 -3.85 -9.33
N THR A 149 18.93 -5.16 -9.32
CA THR A 149 18.88 -6.04 -10.50
C THR A 149 17.50 -6.17 -11.12
N ASP A 150 16.44 -5.66 -10.48
CA ASP A 150 15.12 -5.59 -11.09
C ASP A 150 15.10 -4.53 -12.19
N MET A 151 14.27 -4.75 -13.22
CA MET A 151 14.15 -3.83 -14.35
C MET A 151 13.70 -2.43 -13.89
N GLY A 152 12.77 -2.38 -12.93
CA GLY A 152 12.02 -1.17 -12.59
C GLY A 152 10.86 -0.95 -13.56
N THR A 153 10.34 0.27 -13.55
CA THR A 153 9.18 0.67 -14.35
C THR A 153 9.60 1.68 -15.41
N HIS A 154 9.06 1.51 -16.62
CA HIS A 154 9.21 2.47 -17.71
C HIS A 154 8.21 3.60 -17.58
N TYR A 155 8.65 4.82 -17.86
CA TYR A 155 7.83 6.03 -17.83
C TYR A 155 8.04 6.79 -19.14
N SER A 156 6.96 7.37 -19.67
CA SER A 156 7.07 8.44 -20.66
C SER A 156 7.60 9.70 -19.98
N TRP A 157 8.38 10.51 -20.69
CA TRP A 157 8.97 11.70 -20.10
C TRP A 157 7.92 12.77 -19.76
N GLY A 158 7.95 13.27 -18.53
CA GLY A 158 6.95 14.19 -17.99
C GLY A 158 5.67 13.51 -17.48
N GLU A 159 5.59 12.18 -17.55
CA GLU A 159 4.52 11.40 -16.94
C GLU A 159 4.97 10.84 -15.59
N VAL A 160 4.02 10.68 -14.67
CA VAL A 160 4.28 10.22 -13.29
C VAL A 160 3.69 8.84 -13.00
N THR A 161 2.90 8.31 -13.94
CA THR A 161 2.38 6.94 -13.95
C THR A 161 3.17 6.06 -14.91
N PRO A 162 3.19 4.72 -14.70
CA PRO A 162 3.85 3.80 -15.62
C PRO A 162 3.43 4.02 -17.08
N PHE A 163 4.35 3.76 -18.00
CA PHE A 163 4.11 3.79 -19.44
C PHE A 163 2.87 2.97 -19.83
N ASP A 164 2.03 3.56 -20.68
CA ASP A 164 0.80 3.00 -21.20
C ASP A 164 0.76 3.23 -22.73
N ASP A 165 0.41 2.20 -23.49
CA ASP A 165 0.37 2.27 -24.95
C ASP A 165 -0.88 2.99 -25.51
N THR A 166 -1.81 3.40 -24.63
CA THR A 166 -2.95 4.26 -24.95
C THR A 166 -2.62 5.76 -24.91
N TYR A 167 -1.36 6.12 -24.64
CA TYR A 167 -0.89 7.49 -24.50
C TYR A 167 -1.10 8.35 -25.75
N ASP A 168 -1.33 9.65 -25.53
CA ASP A 168 -1.39 10.66 -26.58
C ASP A 168 0.03 10.93 -27.12
N TYR A 169 0.34 10.36 -28.29
CA TYR A 169 1.62 10.49 -28.99
C TYR A 169 1.88 11.88 -29.59
N SER A 170 1.16 12.91 -29.13
CA SER A 170 1.38 14.29 -29.56
C SER A 170 2.79 14.77 -29.23
N GLU A 171 3.50 15.22 -30.25
CA GLU A 171 4.76 15.92 -30.10
C GLU A 171 4.48 17.37 -29.73
N TRP A 172 4.90 17.78 -28.53
CA TRP A 172 4.77 19.16 -28.06
C TRP A 172 6.09 19.90 -28.24
N SER A 173 6.01 21.12 -28.75
CA SER A 173 7.14 22.05 -28.77
C SER A 173 7.57 22.43 -27.35
N ALA A 174 8.79 22.95 -27.22
CA ALA A 174 9.29 23.47 -25.95
C ALA A 174 8.34 24.51 -25.33
N SER A 175 7.81 25.43 -26.14
CA SER A 175 6.89 26.47 -25.67
C SER A 175 5.60 25.87 -25.09
N GLU A 176 5.04 24.85 -25.74
CA GLU A 176 3.83 24.17 -25.25
C GLU A 176 4.09 23.42 -23.94
N LEU A 177 5.26 22.80 -23.78
CA LEU A 177 5.64 22.13 -22.54
C LEU A 177 5.76 23.12 -21.37
N ILE A 178 6.31 24.31 -21.62
CA ILE A 178 6.39 25.39 -20.63
C ILE A 178 5.00 25.95 -20.31
N GLU A 179 4.17 26.21 -21.32
CA GLU A 179 2.81 26.73 -21.14
C GLU A 179 1.93 25.76 -20.33
N LYS A 180 2.10 24.45 -20.54
CA LYS A 180 1.43 23.40 -19.77
C LYS A 180 2.03 23.19 -18.38
N GLY A 181 3.15 23.83 -18.04
CA GLY A 181 3.83 23.69 -16.76
C GLY A 181 4.53 22.34 -16.57
N ILE A 182 4.78 21.59 -17.65
CA ILE A 182 5.48 20.29 -17.61
C ILE A 182 6.97 20.50 -17.35
N MET A 183 7.53 21.57 -17.91
CA MET A 183 8.92 21.97 -17.67
C MET A 183 9.03 23.47 -17.37
N SER A 184 10.10 23.83 -16.67
CA SER A 184 10.47 25.21 -16.37
C SER A 184 11.01 25.94 -17.61
N ALA A 185 11.19 27.26 -17.50
CA ALA A 185 11.85 28.07 -18.52
C ALA A 185 13.32 27.66 -18.78
N ASP A 186 13.93 26.91 -17.86
CA ASP A 186 15.27 26.35 -17.99
C ASP A 186 15.26 24.96 -18.67
N SER A 187 14.13 24.55 -19.23
CA SER A 187 13.94 23.25 -19.92
C SER A 187 14.18 22.03 -19.02
N ILE A 188 13.80 22.13 -17.74
CA ILE A 188 13.88 21.06 -16.75
C ILE A 188 12.47 20.69 -16.30
N LEU A 189 12.16 19.40 -16.14
CA LEU A 189 10.87 18.96 -15.61
C LEU A 189 10.50 19.65 -14.29
N THR A 190 9.23 20.03 -14.18
CA THR A 190 8.68 20.51 -12.90
C THR A 190 8.47 19.34 -11.94
N PRO A 191 8.51 19.58 -10.61
CA PRO A 191 8.32 18.53 -9.61
C PRO A 191 7.05 17.68 -9.79
N GLU A 192 5.96 18.30 -10.27
CA GLU A 192 4.67 17.66 -10.49
C GLU A 192 4.65 16.70 -11.69
N HIS A 193 5.61 16.83 -12.60
CA HIS A 193 5.78 16.01 -13.81
C HIS A 193 7.06 15.16 -13.76
N ASP A 194 7.75 15.14 -12.62
CA ASP A 194 8.90 14.28 -12.38
C ASP A 194 8.44 13.02 -11.63
N ALA A 195 8.40 11.88 -12.34
CA ALA A 195 8.01 10.60 -11.77
C ALA A 195 8.78 10.24 -10.50
N ALA A 196 10.08 10.54 -10.42
CA ALA A 196 10.87 10.24 -9.23
C ALA A 196 10.44 11.11 -8.05
N THR A 197 10.21 12.41 -8.29
CA THR A 197 9.71 13.33 -7.26
C THR A 197 8.32 12.91 -6.77
N VAL A 198 7.40 12.59 -7.68
CA VAL A 198 6.01 12.23 -7.31
C VAL A 198 5.93 10.88 -6.58
N ASN A 199 6.71 9.89 -7.01
CA ASN A 199 6.62 8.53 -6.46
C ASN A 199 7.48 8.31 -5.21
N TRP A 200 8.64 8.96 -5.09
CA TRP A 200 9.57 8.79 -3.95
C TRP A 200 9.64 10.00 -3.02
N GLY A 201 8.96 11.11 -3.35
CA GLY A 201 8.87 12.31 -2.52
C GLY A 201 9.86 13.41 -2.92
N SER A 202 9.68 14.58 -2.30
CA SER A 202 10.30 15.84 -2.73
C SER A 202 11.84 15.87 -2.66
N CYS A 203 12.48 14.99 -1.90
CA CYS A 203 13.94 14.84 -1.84
C CYS A 203 14.53 14.13 -3.08
N TRP A 204 13.73 13.33 -3.78
CA TRP A 204 14.16 12.60 -4.97
C TRP A 204 13.73 13.35 -6.23
N ARG A 205 14.48 13.15 -7.32
CA ARG A 205 14.13 13.64 -8.66
C ARG A 205 14.82 12.82 -9.74
N MET A 206 14.42 13.02 -11.00
CA MET A 206 15.23 12.61 -12.14
C MET A 206 16.59 13.33 -12.12
N PRO A 207 17.67 12.68 -12.58
CA PRO A 207 18.96 13.33 -12.73
C PRO A 207 18.87 14.39 -13.83
N THR A 208 19.58 15.49 -13.65
CA THR A 208 19.79 16.47 -14.72
C THR A 208 20.74 15.90 -15.77
N GLU A 209 20.79 16.56 -16.93
CA GLU A 209 21.78 16.24 -17.95
C GLU A 209 23.21 16.39 -17.41
N ALA A 210 23.50 17.47 -16.67
CA ALA A 210 24.84 17.72 -16.13
C ALA A 210 25.30 16.63 -15.16
N GLU A 211 24.40 16.12 -14.31
CA GLU A 211 24.70 15.02 -13.37
C GLU A 211 24.89 13.70 -14.10
N SER A 212 24.08 13.43 -15.12
CA SER A 212 24.23 12.24 -15.96
C SER A 212 25.52 12.29 -16.77
N LYS A 213 25.91 13.47 -17.24
CA LYS A 213 27.21 13.70 -17.89
C LYS A 213 28.36 13.45 -16.92
N GLU A 214 28.25 13.94 -15.69
CA GLU A 214 29.24 13.69 -14.64
C GLU A 214 29.39 12.19 -14.35
N LEU A 215 28.29 11.43 -14.29
CA LEU A 215 28.31 9.98 -14.13
C LEU A 215 29.07 9.30 -15.29
N VAL A 216 28.84 9.74 -16.53
CA VAL A 216 29.53 9.21 -17.72
C VAL A 216 31.03 9.54 -17.70
N GLU A 217 31.40 10.76 -17.33
CA GLU A 217 32.78 11.25 -17.44
C GLU A 217 33.67 10.87 -16.26
N LYS A 218 33.11 10.75 -15.05
CA LYS A 218 33.89 10.56 -13.82
C LYS A 218 33.84 9.14 -13.26
N CYS A 219 32.94 8.28 -13.73
CA CYS A 219 32.83 6.90 -13.25
C CYS A 219 33.47 5.90 -14.21
N THR A 220 33.85 4.74 -13.67
CA THR A 220 34.25 3.58 -14.47
C THR A 220 33.04 2.70 -14.72
N TRP A 221 32.90 2.26 -15.98
CA TRP A 221 31.78 1.45 -16.44
C TRP A 221 32.24 0.05 -16.83
N GLU A 222 31.63 -0.97 -16.23
CA GLU A 222 31.90 -2.37 -16.53
C GLU A 222 30.60 -3.10 -16.89
N PHE A 223 30.47 -3.57 -18.12
CA PHE A 223 29.30 -4.34 -18.54
C PHE A 223 29.39 -5.77 -17.99
N VAL A 224 28.45 -6.15 -17.13
CA VAL A 224 28.45 -7.41 -16.38
C VAL A 224 27.05 -8.03 -16.35
N THR A 225 26.96 -9.26 -15.86
CA THR A 225 25.67 -9.91 -15.54
C THR A 225 25.64 -10.19 -14.04
N VAL A 226 24.63 -9.66 -13.35
CA VAL A 226 24.41 -9.85 -11.90
C VAL A 226 23.03 -10.45 -11.73
N ASP A 227 22.92 -11.59 -11.04
CA ASP A 227 21.67 -12.33 -10.83
C ASP A 227 20.87 -12.60 -12.12
N GLY A 228 21.58 -12.84 -13.24
CA GLY A 228 20.98 -13.07 -14.55
C GLY A 228 20.55 -11.81 -15.30
N MET A 229 20.60 -10.63 -14.68
CA MET A 229 20.34 -9.35 -15.33
C MET A 229 21.62 -8.79 -15.97
N LYS A 230 21.59 -8.51 -17.27
CA LYS A 230 22.67 -7.80 -17.96
C LYS A 230 22.61 -6.31 -17.60
N GLY A 231 23.75 -5.66 -17.44
CA GLY A 231 23.81 -4.26 -17.06
C GLY A 231 25.23 -3.74 -16.91
N CYS A 232 25.34 -2.50 -16.44
CA CYS A 232 26.62 -1.88 -16.12
C CYS A 232 26.78 -1.76 -14.61
N LYS A 233 27.91 -2.25 -14.09
CA LYS A 233 28.42 -1.81 -12.80
C LYS A 233 29.14 -0.48 -13.01
N VAL A 234 28.62 0.57 -12.37
CA VAL A 234 29.16 1.93 -12.46
C VAL A 234 29.84 2.25 -11.14
N THR A 235 31.15 2.45 -11.17
CA THR A 235 31.97 2.69 -9.97
C THR A 235 32.47 4.13 -9.97
N GLY A 236 32.13 4.88 -8.93
CA GLY A 236 32.51 6.28 -8.79
C GLY A 236 33.96 6.47 -8.32
N PRO A 237 34.48 7.71 -8.38
CA PRO A 237 35.84 8.04 -7.95
C PRO A 237 36.13 7.69 -6.48
N ASN A 238 35.11 7.60 -5.63
CA ASN A 238 35.26 7.19 -4.22
C ASN A 238 35.29 5.67 -4.02
N GLY A 239 35.15 4.86 -5.07
CA GLY A 239 35.16 3.39 -5.02
C GLY A 239 33.80 2.73 -4.76
N ASN A 240 32.76 3.49 -4.43
CA ASN A 240 31.40 2.95 -4.33
C ASN A 240 30.82 2.68 -5.73
N SER A 241 29.82 1.81 -5.81
CA SER A 241 29.23 1.43 -7.10
C SER A 241 27.72 1.24 -7.05
N ILE A 242 27.07 1.48 -8.18
CA ILE A 242 25.68 1.10 -8.47
C ILE A 242 25.64 0.13 -9.65
N PHE A 243 24.52 -0.61 -9.78
CA PHE A 243 24.25 -1.43 -10.95
C PHE A 243 23.06 -0.85 -11.73
N LEU A 244 23.27 -0.62 -13.03
CA LEU A 244 22.27 -0.14 -13.97
C LEU A 244 21.87 -1.30 -14.91
N PRO A 245 20.65 -1.86 -14.78
CA PRO A 245 20.14 -2.86 -15.71
C PRO A 245 20.13 -2.37 -17.17
N ALA A 246 20.52 -3.24 -18.10
CA ALA A 246 20.51 -3.01 -19.55
C ALA A 246 19.14 -3.39 -20.13
N VAL A 247 18.11 -2.67 -19.69
CA VAL A 247 16.74 -2.82 -20.15
C VAL A 247 16.45 -1.69 -21.14
N GLY A 248 16.02 -2.08 -22.33
CA GLY A 248 15.73 -1.21 -23.45
C GLY A 248 14.52 -0.31 -23.22
N VAL A 249 14.20 0.42 -24.28
CA VAL A 249 13.01 1.26 -24.38
C VAL A 249 11.77 0.39 -24.64
N LEU A 250 10.61 0.82 -24.12
CA LEU A 250 9.30 0.33 -24.52
C LEU A 250 8.67 1.33 -25.50
N LYS A 251 8.46 0.91 -26.73
CA LYS A 251 7.79 1.74 -27.73
C LYS A 251 6.28 1.49 -27.75
N PRO A 252 5.51 2.40 -28.36
CA PRO A 252 4.08 2.18 -28.60
C PRO A 252 3.82 0.81 -29.22
N LYS A 253 2.86 0.05 -28.66
CA LYS A 253 2.47 -1.31 -29.08
C LYS A 253 3.48 -2.42 -28.76
N GLU A 254 4.62 -2.11 -28.14
CA GLU A 254 5.51 -3.12 -27.60
C GLU A 254 5.07 -3.53 -26.19
N THR A 255 5.09 -4.83 -25.92
CA THR A 255 4.71 -5.38 -24.61
C THR A 255 5.92 -5.75 -23.75
N THR A 256 7.11 -5.79 -24.34
CA THR A 256 8.36 -6.17 -23.66
C THR A 256 9.54 -5.39 -24.23
N PRO A 257 10.42 -4.82 -23.39
CA PRO A 257 11.60 -4.12 -23.87
C PRO A 257 12.69 -5.10 -24.33
N SER A 258 13.55 -4.64 -25.23
CA SER A 258 14.78 -5.39 -25.57
C SER A 258 15.74 -5.43 -24.36
N ILE A 259 16.53 -6.50 -24.22
CA ILE A 259 17.55 -6.62 -23.17
C ILE A 259 18.94 -6.60 -23.80
N GLY A 260 19.85 -5.80 -23.25
CA GLY A 260 21.26 -5.73 -23.68
C GLY A 260 21.81 -4.31 -23.83
N ASN A 261 20.94 -3.31 -23.86
CA ASN A 261 21.28 -1.89 -23.84
C ASN A 261 20.47 -1.21 -22.73
N GLY A 262 21.06 -0.23 -22.06
CA GLY A 262 20.37 0.56 -21.02
C GLY A 262 20.03 1.96 -21.52
N TYR A 263 18.84 2.43 -21.15
CA TYR A 263 18.32 3.75 -21.48
C TYR A 263 17.69 4.34 -20.22
N TYR A 264 18.08 5.58 -19.87
CA TYR A 264 17.67 6.25 -18.65
C TYR A 264 17.32 7.70 -18.91
N TRP A 265 16.09 8.11 -18.57
CA TRP A 265 15.70 9.51 -18.69
C TRP A 265 16.53 10.42 -17.79
N THR A 266 16.80 11.62 -18.29
CA THR A 266 17.15 12.78 -17.47
C THR A 266 15.97 13.73 -17.41
N SER A 267 16.00 14.71 -16.51
CA SER A 267 14.99 15.76 -16.40
C SER A 267 15.09 16.83 -17.49
N GLY A 268 16.13 16.80 -18.34
CA GLY A 268 16.46 17.87 -19.28
C GLY A 268 15.82 17.68 -20.65
N PHE A 269 15.28 18.78 -21.18
CA PHE A 269 14.81 18.89 -22.56
C PHE A 269 15.81 19.76 -23.35
N SER A 270 16.30 19.23 -24.48
CA SER A 270 17.20 19.95 -25.38
C SER A 270 16.45 20.74 -26.42
N ASN A 271 17.07 21.86 -26.78
CA ASN A 271 16.83 22.52 -28.05
C ASN A 271 18.19 22.95 -28.63
N VAL A 272 18.94 21.96 -29.13
CA VAL A 272 20.21 22.21 -29.83
C VAL A 272 19.95 22.05 -31.33
N ASP A 273 20.31 23.05 -32.12
CA ASP A 273 20.24 23.05 -33.59
C ASP A 273 18.84 22.69 -34.16
N ASP A 274 17.77 23.23 -33.57
CA ASP A 274 16.36 22.98 -33.93
C ASP A 274 15.91 21.49 -33.80
N VAL A 275 16.73 20.67 -33.11
CA VAL A 275 16.41 19.30 -32.74
C VAL A 275 15.83 19.29 -31.33
N TYR A 276 14.49 19.24 -31.28
CA TYR A 276 13.74 19.03 -30.05
C TYR A 276 13.91 17.60 -29.57
N GLY A 277 14.39 17.42 -28.34
CA GLY A 277 14.56 16.08 -27.80
C GLY A 277 14.79 16.04 -26.30
N VAL A 278 14.29 14.99 -25.68
CA VAL A 278 14.53 14.68 -24.29
C VAL A 278 15.92 14.05 -24.14
N SER A 279 16.69 14.54 -23.18
CA SER A 279 18.01 13.97 -22.87
C SER A 279 17.89 12.66 -22.12
N PHE A 280 18.67 11.66 -22.55
CA PHE A 280 18.77 10.37 -21.89
C PHE A 280 20.21 9.88 -21.86
N LEU A 281 20.52 9.13 -20.81
CA LEU A 281 21.75 8.36 -20.68
C LEU A 281 21.54 7.01 -21.39
N MET A 282 22.48 6.64 -22.25
CA MET A 282 22.51 5.32 -22.88
C MET A 282 23.83 4.60 -22.67
N PHE A 283 23.74 3.28 -22.60
CA PHE A 283 24.89 2.41 -22.72
C PHE A 283 24.55 1.11 -23.44
N THR A 284 25.56 0.54 -24.07
CA THR A 284 25.42 -0.63 -24.95
C THR A 284 26.44 -1.71 -24.57
N SER A 285 26.12 -2.95 -24.93
CA SER A 285 27.00 -4.10 -24.63
C SER A 285 28.38 -4.04 -25.29
N ASP A 286 28.57 -3.23 -26.34
CA ASP A 286 29.87 -2.95 -26.98
C ASP A 286 30.68 -1.86 -26.27
N LYS A 287 30.31 -1.53 -25.01
CA LYS A 287 30.98 -0.58 -24.12
C LYS A 287 30.88 0.88 -24.52
N SER A 288 29.93 1.25 -25.38
CA SER A 288 29.59 2.66 -25.56
C SER A 288 28.70 3.13 -24.40
N HIS A 289 28.99 4.30 -23.82
CA HIS A 289 28.13 4.97 -22.86
C HIS A 289 28.20 6.49 -23.06
N ARG A 290 27.06 7.16 -23.17
CA ARG A 290 26.98 8.59 -23.46
C ARG A 290 25.61 9.16 -23.15
N LEU A 291 25.52 10.48 -23.11
CA LEU A 291 24.26 11.18 -23.27
C LEU A 291 23.87 11.26 -24.75
N HIS A 292 22.57 11.18 -25.00
CA HIS A 292 21.98 11.36 -26.31
C HIS A 292 20.59 12.01 -26.17
N TRP A 293 19.99 12.34 -27.31
CA TRP A 293 18.68 12.98 -27.38
C TRP A 293 17.68 12.08 -28.08
N MET A 294 16.49 11.97 -27.51
CA MET A 294 15.36 11.23 -28.08
C MET A 294 14.29 12.23 -28.46
N HIS A 295 13.82 12.17 -29.70
CA HIS A 295 12.73 13.02 -30.17
C HIS A 295 11.37 12.62 -29.57
N THR A 296 11.27 11.38 -29.06
CA THR A 296 10.03 10.77 -28.58
C THR A 296 9.94 10.83 -27.05
N ARG A 297 9.25 11.84 -26.53
CA ARG A 297 8.91 11.93 -25.08
C ARG A 297 8.00 10.79 -24.61
N TYR A 298 7.22 10.22 -25.52
CA TYR A 298 6.20 9.24 -25.23
C TYR A 298 6.72 7.81 -25.15
N ASP A 299 8.01 7.57 -25.43
CA ASP A 299 8.59 6.23 -25.27
C ASP A 299 8.78 5.92 -23.78
N GLY A 300 8.49 4.69 -23.38
CA GLY A 300 8.76 4.21 -22.04
C GLY A 300 10.24 4.00 -21.84
N VAL A 301 10.86 4.74 -20.91
CA VAL A 301 12.27 4.59 -20.53
C VAL A 301 12.40 4.52 -19.01
N LEU A 302 13.45 3.87 -18.53
CA LEU A 302 13.71 3.74 -17.10
C LEU A 302 14.17 5.06 -16.50
N ILE A 303 13.99 5.18 -15.18
CA ILE A 303 14.47 6.31 -14.39
C ILE A 303 15.35 5.77 -13.26
N ARG A 304 16.53 6.36 -13.10
CA ARG A 304 17.41 6.15 -11.95
C ARG A 304 17.44 7.43 -11.12
N PRO A 305 16.65 7.52 -10.02
CA PRO A 305 16.53 8.75 -9.25
C PRO A 305 17.85 9.22 -8.62
N VAL A 306 17.94 10.52 -8.34
CA VAL A 306 19.01 11.14 -7.54
C VAL A 306 18.42 11.92 -6.37
N LEU A 307 19.18 12.00 -5.29
CA LEU A 307 18.83 12.74 -4.08
C LEU A 307 19.31 14.20 -4.21
N LYS A 308 18.41 15.15 -3.92
CA LYS A 308 18.68 16.61 -3.94
C LYS A 308 19.63 17.06 -2.83
#